data_AF-A0A8J2L1A7-F1
#
_entry.id   AF-A0A8J2L1A7-F1
#
_cell.length_a   1.000
_cell.length_b   1.000
_cell.length_c   1.000
_cell.angle_alpha   90.00
_cell.angle_beta   90.00
_cell.angle_gamma   90.00
#
_symmetry.space_group_name_H-M   'P 1'
#
loop_
_entity.id
_entity.type
_entity.pdbx_description
1 polymer ?
#
loop_
_entity_poly.entity_id
_entity_poly.type
_entity_poly.pdbx_seq_one_letter_code
_entity_poly.pdbx_strand_id
1 'polypeptide(L)'
;MLSHSAVEGDAKSFGNWDESLQKELKAVGTPKLVIPDSSGNIREVEKVRAFNCKKLRYIWDDQLRTFSKLKGFEDSSTSILHENVGLSVFQQCQ
;
A
#
# COMPACT_ATOMS: atom_id res chain seq x y z
N MET A 1 42.84 29.09 -29.39
CA MET A 1 41.40 29.37 -29.23
C MET A 1 40.68 28.06 -29.00
N LEU A 2 40.07 27.95 -27.82
CA LEU A 2 38.96 27.08 -27.40
C LEU A 2 39.04 25.57 -27.71
N SER A 3 39.50 24.86 -26.67
CA SER A 3 39.11 23.50 -26.28
C SER A 3 37.61 23.25 -26.36
N HIS A 4 37.20 22.13 -26.98
CA HIS A 4 35.88 21.53 -26.76
C HIS A 4 36.10 20.11 -26.22
N SER A 5 36.18 20.01 -24.91
CA SER A 5 35.99 18.77 -24.16
C SER A 5 34.53 18.32 -24.38
N ALA A 6 34.36 17.12 -24.94
CA ALA A 6 33.07 16.44 -24.90
C ALA A 6 32.79 16.10 -23.44
N VAL A 7 31.79 16.76 -22.87
CA VAL A 7 31.27 16.46 -21.54
C VAL A 7 30.54 15.13 -21.67
N GLU A 8 31.20 14.04 -21.29
CA GLU A 8 30.52 12.75 -21.09
C GLU A 8 29.45 12.98 -20.03
N GLY A 9 28.19 12.89 -20.46
CA GLY A 9 27.05 12.99 -19.57
C GLY A 9 27.10 11.84 -18.57
N ASP A 10 27.24 12.17 -17.29
CA ASP A 10 26.96 11.27 -16.19
C ASP A 10 25.56 10.71 -16.37
N ALA A 11 25.48 9.47 -16.85
CA ALA A 11 24.30 8.64 -16.71
C ALA A 11 24.11 8.42 -15.21
N LYS A 12 23.35 9.31 -14.57
CA LYS A 12 22.86 9.10 -13.20
C LYS A 12 22.17 7.74 -13.18
N SER A 13 22.86 6.77 -12.61
CA SER A 13 22.33 5.49 -12.19
C SER A 13 21.04 5.76 -11.43
N PHE A 14 19.89 5.45 -12.05
CA PHE A 14 18.62 5.36 -11.36
C PHE A 14 18.76 4.18 -10.41
N GLY A 15 19.09 4.53 -9.17
CA GLY A 15 19.84 3.71 -8.24
C GLY A 15 19.23 2.35 -7.94
N ASN A 16 20.14 1.46 -7.51
CA ASN A 16 19.98 0.47 -6.45
C ASN A 16 18.66 0.63 -5.65
N TRP A 17 17.53 0.18 -6.22
CA TRP A 17 16.24 0.18 -5.55
C TRP A 17 16.25 -0.93 -4.51
N ASP A 18 16.85 -0.56 -3.38
CA ASP A 18 16.91 -1.17 -2.06
C ASP A 18 16.78 -2.70 -2.02
N GLU A 19 17.83 -3.38 -2.49
CA GLU A 19 18.00 -4.82 -2.31
C GLU A 19 17.89 -5.24 -0.83
N SER A 20 18.21 -4.34 0.12
CA SER A 20 18.02 -4.60 1.56
C SER A 20 16.54 -4.70 1.88
N LEU A 21 15.73 -3.74 1.44
CA LEU A 21 14.28 -3.72 1.64
C LEU A 21 13.60 -4.90 0.95
N GLN A 22 14.09 -5.33 -0.22
CA GLN A 22 13.61 -6.55 -0.88
C GLN A 22 13.96 -7.82 -0.09
N LYS A 23 15.17 -7.90 0.48
CA LYS A 23 15.59 -9.04 1.32
C LYS A 23 14.79 -9.08 2.63
N GLU A 24 14.52 -7.93 3.22
CA GLU A 24 13.74 -7.78 4.44
C GLU A 24 12.26 -8.10 4.21
N LEU A 25 11.67 -7.64 3.10
CA LEU A 25 10.30 -8.01 2.69
C LEU A 25 10.12 -9.52 2.49
N LYS A 26 11.18 -10.25 2.10
CA LYS A 26 11.14 -11.72 2.02
C LYS A 26 11.21 -12.39 3.38
N ALA A 27 11.81 -11.73 4.37
CA ALA A 27 11.91 -12.22 5.74
C ALA A 27 10.63 -11.96 6.55
N VAL A 28 9.93 -10.87 6.24
CA VAL A 28 8.59 -10.57 6.74
C VAL A 28 7.61 -11.43 5.95
N GLY A 29 7.15 -12.54 6.53
CA GLY A 29 6.16 -13.42 5.89
C GLY A 29 4.92 -12.65 5.40
N THR A 30 4.09 -13.27 4.56
CA THR A 30 2.89 -12.59 4.02
C THR A 30 2.01 -12.06 5.15
N PRO A 31 1.86 -10.72 5.30
CA PRO A 31 1.08 -10.16 6.38
C PRO A 31 -0.39 -10.56 6.21
N LYS A 32 -1.06 -10.86 7.32
CA LYS A 32 -2.50 -11.13 7.29
C LYS A 32 -3.25 -9.84 7.00
N LEU A 33 -4.30 -9.96 6.23
CA LEU A 33 -5.17 -8.83 5.89
C LEU A 33 -6.14 -8.58 7.02
N VAL A 34 -6.19 -7.34 7.47
CA VAL A 34 -7.03 -6.88 8.55
C VAL A 34 -8.29 -6.27 7.95
N ILE A 35 -9.45 -6.89 8.18
CA ILE A 35 -10.74 -6.41 7.65
C ILE A 35 -11.73 -6.18 8.79
N PRO A 36 -12.35 -5.01 8.87
CA PRO A 36 -13.49 -4.80 9.75
C PRO A 36 -14.73 -5.57 9.24
N ASP A 37 -15.35 -6.36 10.10
CA ASP A 37 -16.64 -6.99 9.82
C ASP A 37 -17.80 -5.98 10.01
N SER A 38 -19.01 -6.40 9.64
CA SER A 38 -20.22 -5.58 9.78
C SER A 38 -20.55 -5.18 11.22
N SER A 39 -19.99 -5.88 12.21
CA SER A 39 -20.19 -5.62 13.63
C SER A 39 -19.12 -4.68 14.21
N GLY A 40 -18.18 -4.23 13.39
CA GLY A 40 -17.06 -3.38 13.81
C GLY A 40 -15.90 -4.15 14.43
N ASN A 41 -15.92 -5.50 14.42
CA ASN A 41 -14.77 -6.28 14.87
C ASN A 41 -13.74 -6.37 13.76
N ILE A 42 -12.49 -6.54 14.16
CA ILE A 42 -11.38 -6.71 13.23
C ILE A 42 -11.10 -8.21 13.04
N ARG A 43 -11.06 -8.66 11.79
CA ARG A 43 -10.70 -10.03 11.42
C ARG A 43 -9.41 -10.05 10.63
N GLU A 44 -8.50 -10.93 11.03
CA GLU A 44 -7.32 -11.29 10.25
C GLU A 44 -7.66 -12.41 9.27
N VAL A 45 -7.36 -12.23 7.99
CA VAL A 45 -7.55 -13.25 6.96
C VAL A 45 -6.35 -13.33 6.02
N GLU A 46 -6.07 -14.51 5.50
CA GLU A 46 -4.99 -14.70 4.53
C GLU A 46 -5.36 -14.16 3.14
N LYS A 47 -6.65 -14.24 2.78
CA LYS A 47 -7.14 -13.92 1.44
C LYS A 47 -8.51 -13.26 1.54
N VAL A 48 -8.76 -12.34 0.60
CA VAL A 48 -10.01 -11.60 0.50
C VAL A 48 -10.54 -11.74 -0.92
N ARG A 49 -11.85 -11.93 -1.04
CA ARG A 49 -12.53 -11.75 -2.32
C ARG A 49 -13.03 -10.31 -2.37
N ALA A 50 -12.61 -9.57 -3.38
CA ALA A 50 -12.99 -8.18 -3.56
C ALA A 50 -13.35 -7.90 -5.02
N PHE A 51 -14.18 -6.88 -5.23
CA PHE A 51 -14.41 -6.31 -6.55
C PHE A 51 -14.47 -4.79 -6.46
N ASN A 52 -14.22 -4.11 -7.59
CA ASN A 52 -14.33 -2.67 -7.69
C ASN A 52 -15.55 -2.31 -8.56
N CYS A 53 -16.32 -1.32 -8.13
CA CYS A 53 -17.39 -0.72 -8.92
C CYS A 53 -17.19 0.79 -8.92
N LYS A 54 -16.88 1.36 -10.10
CA LYS A 54 -16.47 2.76 -10.25
C LYS A 54 -15.27 3.06 -9.33
N LYS A 55 -15.41 4.07 -8.44
CA LYS A 55 -14.38 4.47 -7.46
C LYS A 55 -14.54 3.77 -6.10
N LEU A 56 -15.45 2.79 -6.00
CA LEU A 56 -15.75 2.09 -4.75
C LEU A 56 -15.18 0.68 -4.78
N ARG A 57 -14.64 0.25 -3.64
CA ARG A 57 -14.15 -1.11 -3.42
C ARG A 57 -15.13 -1.86 -2.51
N TYR A 58 -15.41 -3.10 -2.85
CA TYR A 58 -16.28 -3.99 -2.09
C TYR A 58 -15.52 -5.25 -1.69
N ILE A 59 -15.73 -5.72 -0.47
CA ILE A 59 -15.09 -6.91 0.10
C ILE A 59 -16.17 -7.93 0.48
N TRP A 60 -15.92 -9.20 0.21
CA TRP A 60 -16.80 -10.30 0.58
C TRP A 60 -16.80 -10.50 2.09
N ASP A 61 -17.98 -10.42 2.70
CA ASP A 61 -18.23 -10.81 4.07
C ASP A 61 -18.76 -12.24 4.09
N ASP A 62 -17.98 -13.15 4.67
CA ASP A 62 -18.34 -14.57 4.73
C ASP A 62 -19.48 -14.86 5.72
N GLN A 63 -19.63 -14.04 6.77
CA GLN A 63 -20.71 -14.22 7.76
C GLN A 63 -22.05 -13.79 7.17
N LEU A 64 -22.07 -12.65 6.50
CA LEU A 64 -23.29 -12.12 5.89
C LEU A 64 -23.58 -12.69 4.50
N ARG A 65 -22.58 -13.33 3.88
CA ARG A 65 -22.62 -13.82 2.49
C ARG A 65 -22.96 -12.70 1.49
N THR A 66 -22.42 -11.51 1.74
CA THR A 66 -22.67 -10.31 0.93
C THR A 66 -21.37 -9.54 0.69
N PHE A 67 -21.38 -8.69 -0.34
CA PHE A 67 -20.30 -7.74 -0.53
C PHE A 67 -20.58 -6.42 0.18
N SER A 68 -19.67 -6.06 1.09
CA SER A 68 -19.73 -4.82 1.87
C SER A 68 -18.79 -3.78 1.27
N LYS A 69 -19.25 -2.53 1.16
CA LYS A 69 -18.43 -1.40 0.71
C LYS A 69 -17.30 -1.18 1.71
N LEU A 70 -16.05 -1.18 1.25
CA LEU A 70 -14.90 -0.82 2.06
C LEU A 70 -15.00 0.68 2.39
N LYS A 71 -15.19 0.97 3.67
CA LYS A 71 -15.18 2.34 4.20
C LYS A 71 -13.73 2.75 4.43
N GLY A 72 -13.37 3.98 4.03
CA GLY A 72 -12.00 4.46 4.21
C GLY A 72 -11.86 5.97 4.13
N PHE A 73 -12.36 6.58 3.05
CA PHE A 73 -12.06 7.99 2.75
C PHE A 73 -13.27 8.85 2.42
N GLU A 74 -14.48 8.34 2.66
CA GLU A 74 -15.70 9.07 2.30
C GLU A 74 -15.90 10.32 3.19
N ASP A 75 -15.41 10.27 4.44
CA ASP A 75 -15.67 11.31 5.46
C ASP A 75 -14.40 12.03 5.96
N SER A 76 -13.23 11.82 5.34
CA SER A 76 -11.97 12.42 5.80
C SER A 76 -11.69 13.74 5.08
N SER A 77 -11.37 14.80 5.84
CA SER A 77 -10.85 16.05 5.28
C SER A 77 -9.54 15.80 4.52
N THR A 78 -9.35 16.49 3.40
CA THR A 78 -8.09 16.43 2.65
C THR A 78 -6.90 16.88 3.49
N SER A 79 -7.10 17.81 4.44
CA SER A 79 -6.06 18.24 5.38
C SER A 79 -5.50 17.08 6.21
N ILE A 80 -6.37 16.18 6.68
CA ILE A 80 -5.97 14.99 7.46
C ILE A 80 -5.10 14.07 6.60
N LEU A 81 -5.34 13.96 5.29
CA LEU A 81 -4.50 13.16 4.40
C LEU A 81 -3.11 13.74 4.21
N HIS A 82 -2.99 15.07 4.18
CA HIS A 82 -1.70 15.76 4.06
C HIS A 82 -0.87 15.73 5.34
N GLU A 83 -1.53 15.68 6.51
CA GLU A 83 -0.87 15.64 7.81
C GLU A 83 -0.45 14.22 8.22
N ASN A 84 -1.08 13.18 7.66
CA ASN A 84 -0.74 11.80 7.97
C ASN A 84 0.53 11.35 7.23
N VAL A 85 1.57 11.00 8.00
CA VAL A 85 2.72 10.26 7.49
C VAL A 85 2.30 8.80 7.34
N GLY A 86 2.30 8.29 6.11
CA GLY A 86 1.94 6.89 5.84
C GLY A 86 2.80 5.91 6.64
N LEU A 87 2.26 4.73 6.92
CA LEU A 87 3.00 3.67 7.60
C LEU A 87 4.13 3.15 6.71
N SER A 88 5.32 2.98 7.28
CA SER A 88 6.40 2.22 6.63
C SER A 88 5.98 0.77 6.39
N VAL A 89 6.65 0.09 5.46
CA VAL A 89 6.34 -1.32 5.15
C VAL A 89 6.45 -2.21 6.39
N PHE A 90 7.38 -1.88 7.30
CA PHE A 90 7.57 -2.60 8.57
C PHE A 90 6.39 -2.42 9.52
N GLN A 91 5.86 -1.20 9.61
CA GLN A 91 4.68 -0.89 10.43
C GLN A 91 3.39 -1.49 9.82
N GLN A 92 3.34 -1.72 8.51
CA GLN A 92 2.21 -2.37 7.86
C GLN A 92 2.17 -3.89 8.09
N CYS A 93 3.29 -4.48 8.52
CA CYS A 93 3.43 -5.92 8.73
C CYS A 93 3.42 -6.36 10.20
N GLN A 94 3.32 -5.42 11.15
CA GLN A 94 3.13 -5.68 12.59
C GLN A 94 1.64 -5.79 12.91
#